data_AF-A0AAE8EMZ1-F1
#
_entry.id   AF-A0AAE8EMZ1-F1
#
_cell.length_a   1.000
_cell.length_b   1.000
_cell.length_c   1.000
_cell.angle_alpha   90.00
_cell.angle_beta   90.00
_cell.angle_gamma   90.00
#
_symmetry.space_group_name_H-M   'P 1'
#
loop_
_entity.id
_entity.type
_entity.pdbx_description
1 polymer ?
#
loop_
_entity_poly.entity_id
_entity_poly.type
_entity_poly.pdbx_seq_one_letter_code
_entity_poly.pdbx_strand_id
1 'polypeptide(L)'
;MLMGTLKETLIFVQDDGIGCHRYEIYKSDHQGGYFAVIYVQKTVLLDDVTVVTWVIDNPHWHMKSHYIPNARMECESHWKATYRILIA
;
A
#
# COMPACT_ATOMS: atom_id res chain seq x y z
N MET A 1 14.38 -10.84 6.85
CA MET A 1 12.90 -10.76 6.83
C MET A 1 12.53 -9.48 7.55
N LEU A 2 11.68 -8.64 6.96
CA LEU A 2 11.13 -7.48 7.67
C LEU A 2 10.20 -8.02 8.76
N MET A 3 10.73 -8.16 9.97
CA MET A 3 9.99 -8.60 11.15
C MET A 3 9.09 -7.44 11.61
N GLY A 4 7.80 -7.60 11.37
CA GLY A 4 6.80 -6.66 11.83
C GLY A 4 5.44 -7.32 11.94
N THR A 5 4.64 -6.87 12.90
CA THR A 5 3.28 -7.37 13.08
C THR A 5 2.32 -6.56 12.22
N LEU A 6 1.58 -7.21 11.30
CA LEU A 6 0.51 -6.57 10.53
C LEU A 6 -0.54 -5.99 11.50
N LYS A 7 -0.86 -4.71 11.34
CA LYS A 7 -1.85 -4.02 12.17
C LYS A 7 -3.10 -3.64 11.40
N GLU A 8 -2.95 -3.25 10.14
CA GLU A 8 -4.07 -2.80 9.33
C GLU A 8 -3.78 -2.98 7.85
N THR A 9 -4.84 -3.21 7.06
CA THR A 9 -4.78 -3.22 5.60
C THR A 9 -5.76 -2.19 5.07
N LEU A 10 -5.28 -1.29 4.20
CA LEU A 10 -6.08 -0.27 3.53
C LEU A 10 -6.13 -0.58 2.03
N ILE A 11 -7.28 -0.31 1.42
CA ILE A 11 -7.48 -0.39 -0.03
C ILE A 11 -7.89 1.00 -0.52
N PHE A 12 -7.16 1.51 -1.49
CA PHE A 12 -7.47 2.76 -2.18
C PHE A 12 -7.74 2.49 -3.66
N VAL A 13 -8.79 3.10 -4.19
CA VAL A 13 -9.22 2.96 -5.58
C VAL A 13 -9.07 4.33 -6.24
N GLN A 14 -8.43 4.39 -7.42
CA GLN A 14 -8.37 5.61 -8.22
C GLN A 14 -9.77 6.02 -8.70
N ASP A 15 -9.98 7.32 -8.89
CA ASP A 15 -11.31 7.92 -9.12
C ASP A 15 -12.00 7.40 -10.41
N ASP A 16 -11.27 6.79 -11.34
CA ASP A 16 -11.74 6.15 -12.57
C ASP A 16 -11.90 4.61 -12.46
N GLY A 17 -11.56 4.03 -11.29
CA GLY A 17 -11.56 2.59 -11.07
C GLY A 17 -10.45 1.83 -11.80
N ILE A 18 -9.49 2.53 -12.44
CA ILE A 18 -8.47 1.92 -13.30
C ILE A 18 -7.30 1.34 -12.47
N GLY A 19 -7.07 1.86 -11.26
CA GLY A 19 -6.00 1.40 -10.38
C GLY A 19 -6.44 1.18 -8.93
N CYS A 20 -6.18 -0.01 -8.38
CA CYS A 20 -6.30 -0.29 -6.95
C CYS A 20 -4.92 -0.40 -6.31
N HIS A 21 -4.79 0.18 -5.12
CA HIS A 21 -3.58 0.11 -4.30
C HIS A 21 -3.92 -0.46 -2.93
N ARG A 22 -3.12 -1.41 -2.46
CA ARG A 22 -3.24 -2.00 -1.12
C ARG A 22 -2.06 -1.58 -0.26
N TYR A 23 -2.33 -1.09 0.94
CA TYR A 23 -1.32 -0.72 1.92
C TYR A 23 -1.48 -1.64 3.11
N GLU A 24 -0.49 -2.48 3.37
CA GLU A 24 -0.41 -3.30 4.57
C GLU A 24 0.51 -2.60 5.58
N ILE A 25 -0.05 -2.12 6.69
CA ILE A 25 0.64 -1.37 7.73
C ILE A 25 1.15 -2.34 8.79
N TYR A 26 2.46 -2.36 8.98
CA TYR A 26 3.16 -3.19 9.96
C TYR A 26 3.74 -2.32 11.07
N LYS A 27 3.70 -2.81 12.31
CA LYS A 27 4.50 -2.26 13.41
C LYS A 27 5.86 -2.95 13.40
N SER A 28 6.94 -2.17 13.38
CA SER A 28 8.30 -2.72 13.46
C SER A 28 8.57 -3.28 14.85
N ASP A 29 9.02 -4.53 14.92
CA ASP A 29 9.33 -5.18 16.19
C ASP A 29 10.74 -4.79 16.71
N HIS A 30 11.58 -4.20 15.84
CA HIS A 30 12.98 -3.90 16.16
C HIS A 30 13.32 -2.41 16.23
N GLN A 31 12.65 -1.56 15.44
CA GLN A 31 13.04 -0.15 15.31
C GLN A 31 12.03 0.83 15.94
N GLY A 32 10.94 0.32 16.50
CA GLY A 32 9.80 1.16 16.88
C GLY A 32 9.12 1.77 15.65
N GLY A 33 7.91 2.31 15.81
CA GLY A 33 7.16 2.92 14.72
C GLY A 33 6.53 1.91 13.73
N TYR A 34 6.12 2.43 12.58
CA TYR A 34 5.35 1.72 11.56
C TYR A 34 6.00 1.82 10.18
N PHE A 35 5.70 0.84 9.33
CA PHE A 35 6.01 0.88 7.91
C PHE A 35 4.85 0.27 7.13
N ALA A 36 4.74 0.55 5.82
CA ALA A 36 3.78 -0.12 4.94
C ALA A 36 4.48 -0.91 3.86
N VAL A 37 3.86 -2.04 3.50
CA VAL A 37 4.06 -2.68 2.21
C VAL A 37 2.95 -2.20 1.29
N ILE A 38 3.33 -1.62 0.15
CA ILE A 38 2.41 -1.06 -0.83
C ILE A 38 2.35 -2.02 -2.00
N TYR A 39 1.15 -2.37 -2.41
CA TYR A 39 0.87 -3.20 -3.58
C TYR A 39 0.01 -2.42 -4.56
N VAL A 40 0.20 -2.72 -5.84
CA VAL A 40 -0.67 -2.30 -6.93
C VAL A 40 -1.35 -3.52 -7.53
N GLN A 41 -2.62 -3.39 -7.86
CA GLN A 41 -3.34 -4.44 -8.58
C GLN A 41 -2.90 -4.44 -10.05
N LYS A 42 -2.51 -5.61 -10.56
CA LYS A 42 -2.17 -5.80 -11.98
C LYS A 42 -2.97 -6.96 -12.55
N THR A 43 -3.37 -6.78 -13.79
CA THR A 43 -3.94 -7.85 -14.62
C THR A 43 -2.80 -8.52 -15.38
N VAL A 44 -2.64 -9.81 -15.20
CA VAL A 44 -1.62 -10.64 -15.86
C VAL A 44 -2.34 -11.65 -16.75
N LEU A 45 -1.84 -11.80 -17.99
CA LEU A 45 -2.31 -12.81 -18.94
C LEU A 45 -1.34 -14.00 -18.87
N LEU A 46 -1.88 -15.18 -18.56
CA LEU A 46 -1.13 -16.43 -18.52
C LEU A 46 -1.93 -17.49 -19.28
N ASP A 47 -1.43 -17.96 -20.42
CA ASP A 47 -2.03 -19.04 -21.22
C ASP A 47 -3.56 -18.91 -21.43
N ASP A 48 -3.99 -17.78 -22.02
CA ASP A 48 -5.40 -17.40 -22.24
C ASP A 48 -6.25 -17.18 -20.98
N VAL A 49 -5.65 -17.23 -19.79
CA VAL A 49 -6.29 -16.89 -18.52
C VAL A 49 -5.87 -15.49 -18.07
N THR A 50 -6.87 -14.64 -17.84
CA THR A 50 -6.69 -13.33 -17.23
C THR A 50 -6.76 -13.46 -15.71
N VAL A 51 -5.66 -13.19 -15.02
CA VAL A 51 -5.58 -13.22 -13.55
C VAL A 51 -5.35 -11.80 -13.03
N VAL A 52 -6.14 -11.40 -12.04
CA VAL A 52 -5.92 -10.15 -11.32
C VAL A 52 -5.15 -10.46 -10.04
N THR A 53 -3.98 -9.84 -9.87
CA THR A 53 -3.07 -10.12 -8.75
C THR A 53 -2.52 -8.85 -8.12
N TRP A 54 -2.07 -8.95 -6.87
CA TRP A 54 -1.38 -7.88 -6.17
C TRP A 54 0.12 -8.01 -6.37
N VAL A 55 0.75 -6.97 -6.90
CA VAL A 55 2.20 -6.89 -7.08
C VAL A 55 2.75 -5.88 -6.10
N ILE A 56 3.84 -6.23 -5.42
CA ILE A 56 4.53 -5.30 -4.51
C ILE A 56 5.09 -4.15 -5.34
N ASP A 57 4.64 -2.94 -5.01
CA ASP A 57 5.14 -1.68 -5.56
C ASP A 57 6.24 -1.11 -4.65
N ASN A 58 6.00 -1.09 -3.34
CA ASN A 58 6.99 -0.69 -2.35
C ASN A 58 7.04 -1.71 -1.19
N PRO A 59 8.15 -2.44 -1.01
CA PRO A 59 8.26 -3.47 0.03
C PRO A 59 8.43 -2.88 1.44
N HIS A 60 8.84 -1.62 1.58
CA HIS A 60 9.14 -1.05 2.89
C HIS A 60 9.08 0.49 2.90
N TRP A 61 7.86 1.03 2.95
CA TRP A 61 7.65 2.45 3.10
C TRP A 61 7.64 2.84 4.58
N HIS A 62 8.74 3.44 5.05
CA HIS A 62 8.87 3.92 6.43
C HIS A 62 7.92 5.08 6.73
N MET A 63 7.26 5.03 7.88
CA MET A 63 6.37 6.08 8.36
C MET A 63 7.00 6.85 9.52
N LYS A 64 6.56 8.09 9.71
CA LYS A 64 6.92 8.88 10.90
C LYS A 64 5.99 8.57 12.07
N SER A 65 4.83 8.01 11.79
CA SER A 65 3.81 7.67 12.77
C SER A 65 4.23 6.56 13.73
N HIS A 66 3.83 6.75 14.99
CA HIS A 66 4.00 5.79 16.09
C HIS A 66 2.65 5.31 16.65
N TYR A 67 1.54 5.68 16.00
CA TYR A 67 0.17 5.32 16.38
C TYR A 67 -0.65 5.00 15.13
N ILE A 68 -1.48 3.95 15.18
CA ILE A 68 -2.11 3.37 13.98
C ILE A 68 -3.03 4.34 13.20
N PRO A 69 -3.87 5.18 13.82
CA PRO A 69 -4.67 6.17 13.08
C PRO A 69 -3.81 7.21 12.34
N ASN A 70 -2.65 7.58 12.90
CA ASN A 70 -1.73 8.50 12.22
C ASN A 70 -1.05 7.82 11.03
N ALA A 71 -0.68 6.55 11.19
CA ALA A 71 -0.14 5.74 10.10
C ALA A 71 -1.15 5.58 8.95
N ARG A 72 -2.45 5.44 9.26
CA ARG A 72 -3.53 5.46 8.27
C ARG A 72 -3.58 6.78 7.50
N MET A 73 -3.56 7.91 8.20
CA MET A 73 -3.55 9.24 7.57
C MET A 73 -2.31 9.46 6.70
N GLU A 74 -1.14 9.00 7.13
CA GLU A 74 0.09 9.04 6.33
C GLU A 74 -0.06 8.21 5.04
N CYS A 75 -0.60 6.99 5.12
CA CYS A 75 -0.85 6.16 3.94
C CYS A 75 -1.83 6.82 2.97
N GLU A 76 -2.93 7.40 3.48
CA GLU A 76 -3.91 8.10 2.66
C GLU A 76 -3.30 9.34 1.99
N SER A 77 -2.49 10.11 2.73
CA SER A 77 -1.78 11.27 2.20
C SER A 77 -0.77 10.87 1.13
N HIS A 78 0.00 9.80 1.35
CA HIS A 78 0.91 9.24 0.37
C HIS A 78 0.17 8.79 -0.89
N TRP A 79 -0.92 8.03 -0.74
CA TRP A 79 -1.71 7.59 -1.87
C TRP A 79 -2.25 8.77 -2.68
N LYS A 80 -2.81 9.79 -2.02
CA LYS A 80 -3.29 11.01 -2.69
C LYS A 80 -2.18 11.74 -3.43
N ALA A 81 -1.00 11.89 -2.83
CA ALA A 81 0.12 12.61 -3.44
C ALA A 81 0.70 11.87 -4.65
N THR A 82 0.82 10.54 -4.56
CA THR A 82 1.49 9.72 -5.58
C THR A 82 0.56 9.31 -6.72
N TYR A 83 -0.70 9.00 -6.43
CA TYR A 83 -1.58 8.30 -7.36
C TYR A 83 -2.85 9.06 -7.75
N ARG A 84 -3.15 10.18 -7.09
CA ARG A 84 -4.32 11.02 -7.41
C ARG A 84 -4.02 12.11 -8.43
N ILE A 85 -2.75 12.30 -8.83
CA ILE A 85 -2.36 13.27 -9.86
C ILE A 85 -2.07 12.53 -11.17
N LEU A 86 -3.11 12.29 -11.97
CA LEU A 86 -3.03 12.10 -13.41
C LEU A 86 -4.38 12.54 -14.03
N ILE A 87 -4.73 13.81 -13.82
CA ILE A 87 -5.65 14.54 -14.70
C ILE A 87 -4.92 15.85 -15.05
N ALA A 88 -4.15 15.81 -16.13
CA ALA A 88 -3.65 16.98 -16.83
C ALA A 88 -3.88 16.76 -18.33
#